data_AF-A0A3B8KTY9-F1
#
_entry.id   AF-A0A3B8KTY9-F1
#
_cell.length_a   1.000
_cell.length_b   1.000
_cell.length_c   1.000
_cell.angle_alpha   90.00
_cell.angle_beta   90.00
_cell.angle_gamma   90.00
#
_symmetry.space_group_name_H-M   'P 1'
#
loop_
_entity.id
_entity.type
_entity.pdbx_description
1 polymer ?
#
loop_
_entity_poly.entity_id
_entity_poly.type
_entity_poly.pdbx_seq_one_letter_code
_entity_poly.pdbx_strand_id
1 'polypeptide(L)'
;MKNLLFEPLEIGPVRLENRVVAAPVATGTSTREGLPTADTLAAHALIAESGVGLSVVEHHAVHKDGRTRLRQPLLDREEVIPYQRKLYEVYATANCPAFIQLNHAGSLINDEEMLNGNFIPYGPSPIRHPYCHLYVMPRAMAIKEIEAVTAQFAEAAKLALRAGYPGVEIHGCHGFLIGQFLSPLTNHRSDRYGG
;
A
#
# COMPACT_ATOMS: atom_id res chain seq x y z
N MET A 1 -11.74 27.25 24.47
CA MET A 1 -11.56 25.85 24.94
C MET A 1 -10.40 25.24 24.18
N LYS A 2 -9.53 24.46 24.82
CA LYS A 2 -8.56 23.62 24.11
C LYS A 2 -9.31 22.47 23.43
N ASN A 3 -9.07 22.26 22.14
CA ASN A 3 -9.63 21.15 21.39
C ASN A 3 -8.48 20.20 21.03
N LEU A 4 -8.49 19.00 21.62
CA LEU A 4 -7.47 17.96 21.41
C LEU A 4 -7.22 17.66 19.94
N LEU A 5 -8.23 17.81 19.07
CA LEU A 5 -8.11 17.56 17.64
C LEU A 5 -7.09 18.47 16.94
N PHE A 6 -6.95 19.72 17.41
CA PHE A 6 -6.06 20.74 16.84
C PHE A 6 -4.81 20.96 17.69
N GLU A 7 -4.53 20.06 18.63
CA GLU A 7 -3.27 20.07 19.37
C GLU A 7 -2.23 19.22 18.63
N PRO A 8 -0.95 19.67 18.57
CA PRO A 8 0.11 18.91 17.94
C PRO A 8 0.30 17.50 18.50
N LEU A 9 0.81 16.60 17.67
CA LEU A 9 1.12 15.21 18.01
C LEU A 9 2.46 14.81 17.39
N GLU A 10 3.32 14.16 18.16
CA GLU A 10 4.57 13.57 17.65
C GLU A 10 4.33 12.10 17.29
N ILE A 11 4.68 11.70 16.06
CA ILE A 11 4.67 10.32 15.58
C ILE A 11 6.07 9.97 15.05
N GLY A 12 6.85 9.28 15.87
CA GLY A 12 8.24 8.97 15.54
C GLY A 12 9.05 10.27 15.31
N PRO A 13 9.66 10.47 14.12
CA PRO A 13 10.41 11.69 13.82
C PRO A 13 9.53 12.84 13.28
N VAL A 14 8.21 12.65 13.17
CA VAL A 14 7.32 13.61 12.51
C VAL A 14 6.42 14.29 13.53
N ARG A 15 6.44 15.63 13.52
CA ARG A 15 5.51 16.48 14.25
C ARG A 15 4.30 16.80 13.38
N LEU A 16 3.10 16.49 13.85
CA LEU A 16 1.84 16.88 13.23
C LEU A 16 1.29 18.13 13.89
N GLU A 17 0.78 19.09 13.11
CA GLU A 17 0.16 20.32 13.63
C GLU A 17 -1.25 20.09 14.18
N ASN A 18 -1.90 19.00 13.78
CA ASN A 18 -3.19 18.55 14.28
C ASN A 18 -3.34 17.03 14.14
N ARG A 19 -4.43 16.47 14.67
CA ARG A 19 -4.68 15.02 14.74
C ARG A 19 -5.62 14.51 13.64
N VAL A 20 -5.82 15.29 12.58
CA VAL A 20 -6.59 14.88 11.40
C VAL A 20 -5.65 14.23 10.42
N VAL A 21 -5.94 12.98 10.04
CA VAL A 21 -5.15 12.19 9.10
C VAL A 21 -5.99 11.95 7.84
N ALA A 22 -5.45 12.31 6.68
CA ALA A 22 -6.03 11.87 5.41
C ALA A 22 -5.68 10.40 5.19
N ALA A 23 -6.70 9.55 5.17
CA ALA A 23 -6.58 8.12 4.92
C ALA A 23 -6.09 7.84 3.48
N PRO A 24 -5.42 6.70 3.24
CA PRO A 24 -4.98 6.35 1.90
C PRO A 24 -6.17 6.00 1.01
N VAL A 25 -6.34 6.76 -0.06
CA VAL A 25 -7.40 6.56 -1.06
C VAL A 25 -6.76 6.25 -2.40
N ALA A 26 -7.07 5.08 -2.96
CA ALA A 26 -6.54 4.66 -4.25
C ALA A 26 -7.10 5.53 -5.38
N THR A 27 -6.21 6.13 -6.16
CA THR A 27 -6.59 6.99 -7.30
C THR A 27 -6.85 6.16 -8.56
N GLY A 28 -6.13 5.05 -8.72
CA GLY A 28 -6.14 4.25 -9.95
C GLY A 28 -5.48 4.94 -11.15
N THR A 29 -4.70 6.00 -10.91
CA THR A 29 -4.15 6.87 -11.98
C THR A 29 -2.71 6.56 -12.37
N SER A 30 -2.05 5.57 -11.76
CA SER A 30 -0.67 5.23 -12.12
C SER A 30 -0.56 4.75 -13.58
N THR A 31 0.65 4.74 -14.11
CA THR A 31 0.93 4.00 -15.35
C THR A 31 0.76 2.49 -15.12
N ARG A 32 0.76 1.70 -16.21
CA ARG A 32 0.69 0.23 -16.13
C ARG A 32 1.96 -0.37 -15.49
N GLU A 33 3.05 0.38 -15.49
CA GLU A 33 4.34 0.08 -14.86
C GLU A 33 4.41 0.56 -13.39
N GLY A 34 3.29 1.07 -12.86
CA GLY A 34 3.16 1.48 -11.46
C GLY A 34 3.82 2.82 -11.13
N LEU A 35 4.00 3.70 -12.11
CA LEU A 35 4.61 5.02 -11.89
C LEU A 35 3.53 6.09 -11.64
N PRO A 36 3.73 7.00 -10.67
CA PRO A 36 2.91 8.21 -10.53
C PRO A 36 2.82 9.01 -11.84
N THR A 37 1.62 9.51 -12.15
CA THR A 37 1.30 10.32 -13.34
C THR A 37 0.95 11.75 -12.95
N ALA A 38 0.75 12.65 -13.93
CA ALA A 38 0.25 14.00 -13.67
C ALA A 38 -1.09 14.00 -12.91
N ASP A 39 -2.00 13.10 -13.26
CA ASP A 39 -3.29 12.94 -12.56
C ASP A 39 -3.09 12.46 -11.11
N THR A 40 -2.08 11.60 -10.88
CA THR A 40 -1.70 11.16 -9.53
C THR A 40 -1.23 12.35 -8.69
N LEU A 41 -0.35 13.19 -9.26
CA LEU A 41 0.14 14.39 -8.57
C LEU A 41 -1.00 15.38 -8.27
N ALA A 42 -1.91 15.59 -9.24
CA ALA A 42 -3.03 16.51 -9.09
C ALA A 42 -4.01 16.06 -7.98
N ALA A 43 -4.32 14.76 -7.93
CA ALA A 43 -5.18 14.20 -6.89
C ALA A 43 -4.55 14.37 -5.48
N HIS A 44 -3.26 14.12 -5.36
CA HIS A 44 -2.54 14.25 -4.10
C HIS A 44 -2.30 15.71 -3.68
N ALA A 45 -2.19 16.66 -4.62
CA ALA A 45 -2.07 18.08 -4.32
C ALA A 45 -3.29 18.62 -3.55
N LEU A 46 -4.51 18.22 -3.96
CA LEU A 46 -5.74 18.59 -3.26
C LEU A 46 -5.75 18.12 -1.78
N ILE A 47 -5.18 16.95 -1.52
CA ILE A 47 -5.07 16.40 -0.16
C ILE A 47 -3.98 17.14 0.62
N ALA A 48 -2.83 17.39 -0.01
CA ALA A 48 -1.71 18.09 0.60
C ALA A 48 -2.10 19.50 1.09
N GLU A 49 -2.96 20.19 0.34
CA GLU A 49 -3.44 21.55 0.65
C GLU A 49 -4.66 21.59 1.60
N SER A 50 -5.17 20.44 2.05
CA SER A 50 -6.42 20.35 2.83
C SER A 50 -6.29 20.80 4.30
N GLY A 51 -5.08 20.97 4.81
CA GLY A 51 -4.82 21.32 6.22
C GLY A 51 -4.81 20.12 7.18
N VAL A 52 -4.83 18.87 6.67
CA VAL A 52 -4.59 17.68 7.51
C VAL A 52 -3.21 17.72 8.17
N GLY A 53 -3.11 17.17 9.37
CA GLY A 53 -1.83 17.06 10.09
C GLY A 53 -0.91 16.01 9.50
N LEU A 54 -1.46 14.96 8.87
CA LEU A 54 -0.74 13.90 8.17
C LEU A 54 -1.56 13.42 6.96
N SER A 55 -0.90 13.11 5.86
CA SER A 55 -1.50 12.32 4.77
C SER A 55 -0.84 10.95 4.68
N VAL A 56 -1.63 9.90 4.50
CA VAL A 56 -1.09 8.60 4.07
C VAL A 56 -1.34 8.49 2.57
N VAL A 57 -0.28 8.48 1.78
CA VAL A 57 -0.33 8.31 0.32
C VAL A 57 -0.90 6.95 -0.02
N GLU A 58 -1.58 6.87 -1.17
CA GLU A 58 -2.30 5.69 -1.62
C GLU A 58 -1.44 4.42 -1.62
N HIS A 59 -2.10 3.26 -1.63
CA HIS A 59 -1.42 1.99 -1.46
C HIS A 59 -0.44 1.67 -2.61
N HIS A 60 0.82 1.43 -2.27
CA HIS A 60 1.88 1.03 -3.19
C HIS A 60 2.19 -0.45 -3.03
N ALA A 61 2.05 -1.20 -4.12
CA ALA A 61 2.39 -2.62 -4.10
C ALA A 61 3.90 -2.78 -3.99
N VAL A 62 4.33 -3.64 -3.06
CA VAL A 62 5.76 -3.93 -2.81
C VAL A 62 6.37 -4.84 -3.87
N HIS A 63 5.53 -5.40 -4.74
CA HIS A 63 5.92 -6.25 -5.86
C HIS A 63 4.82 -6.23 -6.93
N LYS A 64 5.18 -6.38 -8.21
CA LYS A 64 4.24 -6.41 -9.33
C LYS A 64 3.06 -7.40 -9.17
N ASP A 65 3.32 -8.56 -8.57
CA ASP A 65 2.32 -9.62 -8.30
C ASP A 65 1.43 -9.29 -7.09
N GLY A 66 1.79 -8.26 -6.33
CA GLY A 66 1.05 -7.77 -5.18
C GLY A 66 0.05 -6.67 -5.51
N ARG A 67 -0.17 -6.37 -6.78
CA ARG A 67 -1.17 -5.39 -7.19
C ARG A 67 -2.57 -5.99 -7.20
N THR A 68 -3.55 -5.20 -6.77
CA THR A 68 -4.98 -5.51 -6.93
C THR A 68 -5.52 -5.06 -8.29
N ARG A 69 -4.87 -4.05 -8.90
CA ARG A 69 -5.18 -3.51 -10.23
C ARG A 69 -3.95 -3.09 -10.99
N LEU A 70 -4.00 -3.09 -12.32
CA LEU A 70 -2.81 -2.83 -13.14
C LEU A 70 -2.31 -1.39 -12.99
N ARG A 71 -3.25 -0.43 -12.89
CA ARG A 71 -2.96 0.98 -12.58
C ARG A 71 -2.92 1.24 -11.08
N GLN A 72 -2.13 0.43 -10.38
CA GLN A 72 -1.75 0.66 -8.99
C GLN A 72 -0.27 1.03 -8.94
N PRO A 73 0.12 2.04 -8.13
CA PRO A 73 1.51 2.37 -7.93
C PRO A 73 2.36 1.21 -7.40
N LEU A 74 3.63 1.18 -7.81
CA LEU A 74 4.63 0.21 -7.37
C LEU A 74 5.75 0.89 -6.59
N LEU A 75 6.26 0.17 -5.59
CA LEU A 75 7.45 0.53 -4.85
C LEU A 75 8.36 -0.69 -4.72
N ASP A 76 8.80 -1.23 -5.86
CA ASP A 76 9.45 -2.54 -5.96
C ASP A 76 10.87 -2.51 -6.57
N ARG A 77 11.34 -1.36 -7.06
CA ARG A 77 12.63 -1.19 -7.74
C ARG A 77 13.15 0.25 -7.64
N GLU A 78 14.44 0.47 -7.88
CA GLU A 78 15.04 1.80 -7.72
C GLU A 78 14.53 2.85 -8.71
N GLU A 79 14.14 2.42 -9.91
CA GLU A 79 13.70 3.28 -11.00
C GLU A 79 12.41 4.05 -10.67
N VAL A 80 11.65 3.63 -9.66
CA VAL A 80 10.45 4.35 -9.20
C VAL A 80 10.79 5.56 -8.33
N ILE A 81 11.98 5.59 -7.70
CA ILE A 81 12.35 6.61 -6.71
C ILE A 81 12.21 8.04 -7.26
N PRO A 82 12.69 8.38 -8.49
CA PRO A 82 12.53 9.74 -9.00
C PRO A 82 11.06 10.16 -9.17
N TYR A 83 10.17 9.22 -9.48
CA TYR A 83 8.73 9.49 -9.61
C TYR A 83 8.06 9.64 -8.25
N GLN A 84 8.45 8.81 -7.30
CA GLN A 84 7.98 8.90 -5.92
C GLN A 84 8.45 10.17 -5.22
N ARG A 85 9.69 10.62 -5.50
CA ARG A 85 10.19 11.89 -5.01
C ARG A 85 9.35 13.07 -5.49
N LYS A 86 8.96 13.09 -6.78
CA LYS A 86 8.05 14.11 -7.32
C LYS A 86 6.68 14.08 -6.63
N LEU A 87 6.16 12.89 -6.32
CA LEU A 87 4.92 12.78 -5.55
C LEU A 87 5.08 13.28 -4.12
N TYR A 88 6.17 12.94 -3.44
CA TYR A 88 6.46 13.47 -2.10
C TYR A 88 6.69 14.99 -2.09
N GLU A 89 7.31 15.55 -3.13
CA GLU A 89 7.53 17.00 -3.28
C GLU A 89 6.21 17.80 -3.28
N VAL A 90 5.10 17.22 -3.76
CA VAL A 90 3.76 17.84 -3.66
C VAL A 90 3.38 18.09 -2.21
N TYR A 91 3.60 17.10 -1.33
CA TYR A 91 3.33 17.18 0.09
C TYR A 91 4.31 18.10 0.83
N ALA A 92 5.60 17.96 0.53
CA ALA A 92 6.65 18.77 1.13
C ALA A 92 6.46 20.27 0.84
N THR A 93 6.08 20.62 -0.40
CA THR A 93 5.81 22.02 -0.80
C THR A 93 4.60 22.61 -0.08
N ALA A 94 3.59 21.79 0.21
CA ALA A 94 2.42 22.18 0.98
C ALA A 94 2.64 22.20 2.51
N ASN A 95 3.86 21.88 2.98
CA ASN A 95 4.17 21.66 4.41
C ASN A 95 3.24 20.62 5.08
N CYS A 96 2.83 19.60 4.32
CA CYS A 96 1.97 18.52 4.79
C CYS A 96 2.82 17.25 4.99
N PRO A 97 3.01 16.76 6.23
CA PRO A 97 3.67 15.49 6.45
C PRO A 97 2.96 14.36 5.72
N ALA A 98 3.73 13.47 5.09
CA ALA A 98 3.18 12.36 4.33
C ALA A 98 3.90 11.03 4.61
N PHE A 99 3.13 9.99 4.93
CA PHE A 99 3.60 8.60 4.90
C PHE A 99 3.14 7.93 3.61
N ILE A 100 3.73 6.81 3.25
CA ILE A 100 3.28 5.99 2.12
C ILE A 100 2.74 4.64 2.61
N GLN A 101 1.57 4.22 2.14
CA GLN A 101 1.02 2.92 2.50
C GLN A 101 1.62 1.82 1.61
N LEU A 102 2.22 0.79 2.21
CA LEU A 102 2.75 -0.38 1.53
C LEU A 102 1.75 -1.53 1.61
N ASN A 103 1.49 -2.18 0.48
CA ASN A 103 0.55 -3.30 0.44
C ASN A 103 1.00 -4.46 -0.45
N HIS A 104 0.28 -5.57 -0.28
CA HIS A 104 0.27 -6.69 -1.20
C HIS A 104 -1.17 -7.24 -1.26
N ALA A 105 -1.76 -7.35 -2.44
CA ALA A 105 -3.15 -7.77 -2.64
C ALA A 105 -3.42 -9.21 -2.23
N GLY A 106 -2.42 -10.07 -2.40
CA GLY A 106 -2.61 -11.51 -2.21
C GLY A 106 -3.70 -11.99 -3.15
N SER A 107 -4.75 -12.59 -2.62
CA SER A 107 -5.89 -13.09 -3.40
C SER A 107 -6.96 -12.05 -3.79
N LEU A 108 -6.88 -10.79 -3.34
CA LEU A 108 -7.87 -9.75 -3.67
C LEU A 108 -7.49 -9.01 -4.96
N ILE A 109 -7.82 -9.62 -6.10
CA ILE A 109 -7.64 -9.03 -7.44
C ILE A 109 -8.95 -8.40 -7.90
N ASN A 110 -8.90 -7.12 -8.27
CA ASN A 110 -10.06 -6.34 -8.75
C ASN A 110 -10.01 -6.03 -10.25
N ASP A 111 -8.88 -6.29 -10.89
CA ASP A 111 -8.66 -6.02 -12.31
C ASP A 111 -8.35 -7.32 -13.04
N GLU A 112 -9.20 -7.71 -13.99
CA GLU A 112 -9.04 -8.95 -14.75
C GLU A 112 -7.74 -8.95 -15.57
N GLU A 113 -7.24 -7.78 -15.98
CA GLU A 113 -5.98 -7.71 -16.73
C GLU A 113 -4.77 -8.21 -15.92
N MET A 114 -4.86 -8.21 -14.59
CA MET A 114 -3.83 -8.77 -13.71
C MET A 114 -3.72 -10.29 -13.82
N LEU A 115 -4.76 -10.98 -14.30
CA LEU A 115 -4.82 -12.43 -14.42
C LEU A 115 -4.28 -12.94 -15.76
N ASN A 116 -3.87 -12.03 -16.66
CA ASN A 116 -3.26 -12.39 -17.93
C ASN A 116 -1.93 -13.13 -17.74
N GLY A 117 -1.56 -13.96 -18.72
CA GLY A 117 -0.25 -14.61 -18.74
C GLY A 117 -0.07 -15.75 -17.73
N ASN A 118 -1.16 -16.46 -17.38
CA ASN A 118 -1.18 -17.57 -16.43
C ASN A 118 -0.80 -17.19 -14.98
N PHE A 119 -0.92 -15.91 -14.62
CA PHE A 119 -0.72 -15.49 -13.24
C PHE A 119 -1.83 -16.07 -12.35
N ILE A 120 -1.43 -16.76 -11.29
CA ILE A 120 -2.35 -17.26 -10.25
C ILE A 120 -2.03 -16.49 -8.97
N PRO A 121 -2.99 -15.71 -8.44
CA PRO A 121 -2.79 -14.99 -7.20
C PRO A 121 -2.59 -15.98 -6.05
N TYR A 122 -1.98 -15.51 -4.97
CA TYR A 122 -1.64 -16.34 -3.84
C TYR A 122 -2.13 -15.73 -2.53
N GLY A 123 -2.41 -16.61 -1.59
CA GLY A 123 -2.84 -16.26 -0.24
C GLY A 123 -2.39 -17.33 0.76
N PRO A 124 -2.80 -17.21 2.04
CA PRO A 124 -2.44 -18.18 3.05
C PRO A 124 -2.94 -19.60 2.74
N SER A 125 -4.12 -19.74 2.13
CA SER A 125 -4.77 -21.02 1.83
C SER A 125 -5.45 -20.98 0.46
N PRO A 126 -5.77 -22.14 -0.16
CA PRO A 126 -6.49 -22.19 -1.42
C PRO A 126 -8.00 -21.96 -1.19
N ILE A 127 -8.32 -20.76 -0.70
CA ILE A 127 -9.67 -20.34 -0.35
C ILE A 127 -10.00 -19.11 -1.17
N ARG A 128 -11.12 -19.16 -1.89
CA ARG A 128 -11.59 -18.03 -2.68
C ARG A 128 -11.79 -16.82 -1.77
N HIS A 129 -11.21 -15.68 -2.18
CA HIS A 129 -11.35 -14.45 -1.42
C HIS A 129 -12.83 -13.99 -1.38
N PRO A 130 -13.40 -13.66 -0.21
CA PRO A 130 -14.83 -13.36 -0.06
C PRO A 130 -15.27 -12.10 -0.82
N TYR A 131 -14.35 -11.15 -1.00
CA TYR A 131 -14.61 -9.89 -1.72
C TYR A 131 -14.08 -9.87 -3.16
N CYS A 132 -13.47 -10.95 -3.66
CA CYS A 132 -12.97 -10.97 -5.04
C CYS A 132 -14.10 -11.36 -6.00
N HIS A 133 -14.49 -10.44 -6.88
CA HIS A 133 -15.57 -10.64 -7.85
C HIS A 133 -15.14 -11.44 -9.09
N LEU A 134 -13.84 -11.66 -9.28
CA LEU A 134 -13.30 -12.41 -10.43
C LEU A 134 -13.31 -13.93 -10.20
N TYR A 135 -13.78 -14.40 -9.04
CA TYR A 135 -13.93 -15.82 -8.70
C TYR A 135 -12.68 -16.70 -8.89
N VAL A 136 -11.49 -16.10 -8.83
CA VAL A 136 -10.21 -16.82 -8.95
C VAL A 136 -9.90 -17.56 -7.66
N MET A 137 -9.47 -18.82 -7.80
CA MET A 137 -8.96 -19.60 -6.69
C MET A 137 -7.47 -19.26 -6.49
N PRO A 138 -7.07 -18.69 -5.34
CA PRO A 138 -5.66 -18.48 -5.08
C PRO A 138 -4.97 -19.82 -4.79
N ARG A 139 -3.67 -19.86 -5.02
CA ARG A 139 -2.83 -20.94 -4.49
C ARG A 139 -2.36 -20.60 -3.06
N ALA A 140 -2.10 -21.63 -2.26
CA ALA A 140 -1.41 -21.44 -0.99
C ALA A 140 0.04 -20.98 -1.23
N MET A 141 0.49 -19.99 -0.46
CA MET A 141 1.89 -19.59 -0.45
C MET A 141 2.76 -20.67 0.18
N ALA A 142 3.92 -20.94 -0.43
CA ALA A 142 5.01 -21.65 0.21
C ALA A 142 5.70 -20.75 1.23
N ILE A 143 6.34 -21.33 2.26
CA ILE A 143 7.06 -20.57 3.31
C ILE A 143 8.10 -19.61 2.70
N LYS A 144 8.85 -20.07 1.69
CA LYS A 144 9.84 -19.24 0.96
C LYS A 144 9.22 -18.00 0.30
N GLU A 145 7.96 -18.08 -0.11
CA GLU A 145 7.26 -16.95 -0.73
C GLU A 145 6.79 -15.96 0.33
N ILE A 146 6.38 -16.45 1.50
CA ILE A 146 6.06 -15.60 2.66
C ILE A 146 7.32 -14.82 3.08
N GLU A 147 8.46 -15.50 3.15
CA GLU A 147 9.76 -14.89 3.45
C GLU A 147 10.17 -13.87 2.38
N ALA A 148 10.01 -14.22 1.10
CA ALA A 148 10.30 -13.30 -0.01
C ALA A 148 9.43 -12.03 0.04
N VAL A 149 8.12 -12.18 0.27
CA VAL A 149 7.21 -11.02 0.38
C VAL A 149 7.56 -10.17 1.60
N THR A 150 7.93 -10.79 2.71
CA THR A 150 8.40 -10.05 3.90
C THR A 150 9.64 -9.21 3.58
N ALA A 151 10.60 -9.76 2.84
CA ALA A 151 11.76 -9.01 2.36
C ALA A 151 11.38 -7.88 1.39
N GLN A 152 10.39 -8.10 0.51
CA GLN A 152 9.88 -7.07 -0.41
C GLN A 152 9.27 -5.89 0.35
N PHE A 153 8.52 -6.13 1.44
CA PHE A 153 8.04 -5.04 2.31
C PHE A 153 9.20 -4.23 2.91
N ALA A 154 10.26 -4.91 3.37
CA ALA A 154 11.44 -4.24 3.92
C ALA A 154 12.18 -3.40 2.87
N GLU A 155 12.37 -3.92 1.66
CA GLU A 155 12.98 -3.17 0.56
C GLU A 155 12.12 -1.99 0.11
N ALA A 156 10.80 -2.17 0.00
CA ALA A 156 9.88 -1.09 -0.32
C ALA A 156 9.94 0.04 0.72
N ALA A 157 10.07 -0.28 2.02
CA ALA A 157 10.26 0.73 3.06
C ALA A 157 11.58 1.50 2.91
N LYS A 158 12.67 0.83 2.50
CA LYS A 158 13.96 1.51 2.20
C LYS A 158 13.83 2.42 0.98
N LEU A 159 13.11 1.99 -0.06
CA LEU A 159 12.85 2.80 -1.25
C LEU A 159 12.00 4.03 -0.90
N ALA A 160 10.98 3.89 -0.05
CA ALA A 160 10.18 5.01 0.46
C ALA A 160 11.06 6.06 1.14
N LEU A 161 11.96 5.63 2.04
CA LEU A 161 12.89 6.52 2.72
C LEU A 161 13.80 7.26 1.73
N ARG A 162 14.35 6.56 0.72
CA ARG A 162 15.18 7.15 -0.34
C ARG A 162 14.40 8.13 -1.25
N ALA A 163 13.09 7.95 -1.37
CA ALA A 163 12.20 8.87 -2.08
C ALA A 163 11.84 10.12 -1.27
N GLY A 164 12.07 10.11 0.04
CA GLY A 164 11.88 11.27 0.93
C GLY A 164 10.79 11.09 1.99
N TYR A 165 10.04 9.98 1.96
CA TYR A 165 9.00 9.73 2.94
C TYR A 165 9.59 9.48 4.34
N PRO A 166 9.17 10.21 5.39
CA PRO A 166 9.65 10.02 6.76
C PRO A 166 9.08 8.78 7.46
N GLY A 167 8.10 8.10 6.85
CA GLY A 167 7.49 6.91 7.40
C GLY A 167 6.64 6.14 6.39
N VAL A 168 6.27 4.91 6.77
CA VAL A 168 5.43 4.01 5.98
C VAL A 168 4.30 3.46 6.84
N GLU A 169 3.15 3.20 6.22
CA GLU A 169 2.06 2.44 6.82
C GLU A 169 2.02 1.03 6.20
N ILE A 170 1.92 -0.01 7.02
CA ILE A 170 1.77 -1.39 6.53
C ILE A 170 0.28 -1.72 6.42
N HIS A 171 -0.19 -2.04 5.21
CA HIS A 171 -1.59 -2.36 4.97
C HIS A 171 -1.94 -3.78 5.47
N GLY A 172 -2.34 -3.87 6.73
CA GLY A 172 -2.71 -5.12 7.43
C GLY A 172 -4.20 -5.46 7.45
N CYS A 173 -5.03 -4.85 6.60
CA CYS A 173 -6.49 -4.88 6.71
C CYS A 173 -7.18 -5.11 5.35
N HIS A 174 -8.51 -4.96 5.31
CA HIS A 174 -9.38 -5.04 4.11
C HIS A 174 -9.27 -6.32 3.26
N GLY A 175 -8.78 -7.42 3.84
CA GLY A 175 -8.55 -8.65 3.09
C GLY A 175 -7.40 -8.55 2.08
N PHE A 176 -6.48 -7.60 2.22
CA PHE A 176 -5.18 -7.68 1.54
C PHE A 176 -4.33 -8.79 2.18
N LEU A 177 -3.16 -9.13 1.61
CA LEU A 177 -2.41 -10.34 1.95
C LEU A 177 -2.20 -10.52 3.46
N ILE A 178 -1.72 -9.50 4.17
CA ILE A 178 -1.52 -9.58 5.63
C ILE A 178 -2.86 -9.83 6.34
N GLY A 179 -3.91 -9.09 5.97
CA GLY A 179 -5.26 -9.31 6.50
C GLY A 179 -5.81 -10.71 6.21
N GLN A 180 -5.44 -11.32 5.08
CA GLN A 180 -5.80 -12.71 4.76
C GLN A 180 -5.13 -13.69 5.71
N PHE A 181 -3.85 -13.49 6.06
CA PHE A 181 -3.15 -14.32 7.04
C PHE A 181 -3.72 -14.16 8.46
N LEU A 182 -4.20 -12.98 8.82
CA LEU A 182 -4.76 -12.71 10.15
C LEU A 182 -6.17 -13.27 10.35
N SER A 183 -6.92 -13.51 9.27
CA SER A 183 -8.32 -13.91 9.34
C SER A 183 -8.52 -15.42 9.21
N PRO A 184 -9.26 -16.07 10.13
CA PRO A 184 -9.59 -17.49 10.01
C PRO A 184 -10.56 -17.78 8.85
N LEU A 185 -11.16 -16.74 8.23
CA LEU A 185 -11.99 -16.92 7.04
C LEU A 185 -11.18 -17.28 5.79
N THR A 186 -9.88 -16.96 5.80
CA THR A 186 -8.99 -17.11 4.63
C THR A 186 -7.73 -17.89 4.95
N ASN A 187 -7.30 -17.96 6.21
CA ASN A 187 -6.13 -18.71 6.64
C ASN A 187 -6.54 -20.00 7.37
N HIS A 188 -6.46 -21.12 6.66
CA HIS A 188 -6.67 -22.47 7.19
C HIS A 188 -5.36 -23.28 7.18
N ARG A 189 -4.20 -22.62 7.28
CA ARG A 189 -2.91 -23.30 7.34
C ARG A 189 -2.77 -24.05 8.66
N SER A 190 -2.05 -25.17 8.63
CA SER A 190 -1.68 -25.97 9.81
C SER A 190 -0.19 -25.88 10.16
N ASP A 191 0.56 -25.01 9.48
CA ASP A 191 1.96 -24.75 9.76
C ASP A 191 2.13 -23.54 10.69
N ARG A 192 3.37 -23.09 10.91
CA ARG A 192 3.67 -21.95 11.81
C ARG A 192 3.04 -20.60 11.40
N TYR A 193 2.38 -20.53 10.24
CA TYR A 193 1.66 -19.35 9.76
C TYR A 193 0.13 -19.50 9.84
N GLY A 194 -0.38 -20.55 10.47
CA GLY A 194 -1.80 -20.73 10.79
C GLY A 194 -1.99 -21.64 12.00
N GLY A 195 -3.23 -22.04 12.23
CA GLY A 195 -3.66 -22.85 13.38
C GLY A 195 -5.16 -22.84 13.51
#